data_AF-A0A059BDR7-F1
#
_entry.id   AF-A0A059BDR7-F1
#
_cell.length_a   1.000
_cell.length_b   1.000
_cell.length_c   1.000
_cell.angle_alpha   90.00
_cell.angle_beta   90.00
_cell.angle_gamma   90.00
#
_symmetry.space_group_name_H-M   'P 1'
#
loop_
_entity.id
_entity.type
_entity.pdbx_description
1 polymer ?
#
loop_
_entity_poly.entity_id
_entity_poly.type
_entity_poly.pdbx_seq_one_letter_code
_entity_poly.pdbx_strand_id
1 'polypeptide(L)'
;MGHIIFFSSFFSVHFLLQRQQVLRRKIQRFLAELLCCFYVASWTGVIKYHGPLPSLRPNQVFVANHTSMIDFIILEQVTPFAVTMQKHPGWVGVLQNFILETVGGICFNRGEVKDREVVGEKLKNHVEGSDNNPLLIFPEGTCVNNQYSVMFKK
;
A
#
# COMPACT_ATOMS: atom_id res chain seq x y z
N MET A 1 -8.77 8.63 -19.25
CA MET A 1 -7.99 7.69 -20.08
C MET A 1 -6.88 6.97 -19.31
N GLY A 2 -6.10 7.63 -18.45
CA GLY A 2 -4.99 7.00 -17.70
C GLY A 2 -5.37 5.76 -16.88
N HIS A 3 -6.49 5.80 -16.14
CA HIS A 3 -6.97 4.64 -15.38
C HIS A 3 -7.31 3.42 -16.27
N ILE A 4 -7.86 3.64 -17.47
CA ILE A 4 -8.20 2.55 -18.40
C ILE A 4 -6.93 1.86 -18.89
N ILE A 5 -5.90 2.64 -19.24
CA ILE A 5 -4.59 2.13 -19.67
C ILE A 5 -3.93 1.37 -18.53
N PHE A 6 -3.97 1.90 -17.31
CA PHE A 6 -3.46 1.21 -16.12
C PHE A 6 -4.17 -0.12 -15.90
N PHE A 7 -5.51 -0.14 -15.81
CA PHE A 7 -6.22 -1.38 -15.55
C PHE A 7 -6.00 -2.40 -16.67
N SER A 8 -6.03 -1.97 -17.94
CA SER A 8 -5.76 -2.86 -19.06
C SER A 8 -4.36 -3.46 -18.99
N SER A 9 -3.31 -2.63 -18.84
CA SER A 9 -1.93 -3.11 -18.74
C SER A 9 -1.70 -3.99 -17.51
N PHE A 10 -2.28 -3.63 -16.37
CA PHE A 10 -2.17 -4.37 -15.13
C PHE A 10 -2.86 -5.74 -15.21
N PHE A 11 -4.09 -5.82 -15.73
CA PHE A 11 -4.78 -7.09 -15.93
C PHE A 11 -4.02 -7.97 -16.93
N SER A 12 -3.52 -7.40 -18.03
CA SER A 12 -2.68 -8.13 -18.99
C SER A 12 -1.45 -8.72 -18.30
N VAL A 13 -0.72 -7.95 -17.50
CA VAL A 13 0.44 -8.43 -16.72
C VAL A 13 0.02 -9.52 -15.73
N HIS A 14 -1.08 -9.32 -15.01
CA HIS A 14 -1.57 -10.25 -14.01
C HIS A 14 -1.89 -11.64 -14.60
N PHE A 15 -2.56 -11.68 -15.76
CA PHE A 15 -2.97 -12.91 -16.43
C PHE A 15 -1.86 -13.54 -17.29
N LEU A 16 -1.07 -12.74 -18.00
CA LEU A 16 -0.04 -13.26 -18.93
C LEU A 16 1.21 -13.76 -18.20
N LEU A 17 1.58 -13.16 -17.06
CA LEU A 17 2.80 -13.50 -16.32
C LEU A 17 2.56 -14.43 -15.12
N GLN A 18 1.46 -15.19 -15.09
CA GLN A 18 1.16 -16.12 -14.00
C GLN A 18 2.28 -17.14 -13.72
N ARG A 19 3.04 -17.54 -14.75
CA ARG A 19 4.18 -18.46 -14.61
C ARG A 19 5.45 -17.79 -14.06
N GLN A 20 5.62 -16.48 -14.24
CA GLN A 20 6.84 -15.75 -13.87
C GLN A 20 6.57 -14.81 -12.69
N GLN A 21 6.40 -15.40 -11.51
CA GLN A 21 5.96 -14.70 -10.29
C GLN A 21 6.84 -13.50 -9.89
N VAL A 22 8.16 -13.63 -10.00
CA VAL A 22 9.10 -12.53 -9.65
C VAL A 22 8.96 -11.36 -10.62
N LEU A 23 8.93 -11.63 -11.92
CA LEU A 23 8.79 -10.58 -12.93
C LEU A 23 7.41 -9.91 -12.84
N ARG A 24 6.36 -10.72 -12.65
CA ARG A 24 4.99 -10.23 -12.44
C ARG A 24 4.93 -9.23 -11.29
N ARG A 25 5.48 -9.59 -10.12
CA ARG A 25 5.52 -8.67 -8.96
C ARG A 25 6.31 -7.40 -9.24
N LYS A 26 7.47 -7.49 -9.89
CA LYS A 26 8.27 -6.31 -10.26
C LYS A 26 7.49 -5.36 -11.17
N ILE A 27 6.84 -5.88 -12.21
CA ILE A 27 6.05 -5.06 -13.14
C ILE A 27 4.81 -4.49 -12.45
N GLN A 28 4.11 -5.27 -11.62
CA GLN A 28 2.94 -4.78 -10.88
C GLN A 28 3.31 -3.66 -9.91
N ARG A 29 4.44 -3.77 -9.19
CA ARG A 29 4.98 -2.69 -8.33
C ARG A 29 5.25 -1.43 -9.14
N PHE A 30 5.94 -1.56 -10.27
CA PHE A 30 6.22 -0.43 -11.17
C PHE A 30 4.94 0.22 -11.70
N LEU A 31 3.94 -0.58 -12.10
CA LEU A 31 2.66 -0.06 -12.58
C LEU A 31 1.92 0.69 -11.45
N ALA A 32 1.92 0.18 -10.22
CA ALA A 32 1.27 0.81 -9.08
C ALA A 32 1.90 2.18 -8.75
N GLU A 33 3.23 2.25 -8.73
CA GLU A 33 3.97 3.51 -8.58
C GLU A 33 3.63 4.49 -9.72
N LEU A 34 3.64 4.01 -10.97
CA LEU A 34 3.32 4.83 -12.14
C LEU A 34 1.88 5.38 -12.08
N LEU A 35 0.91 4.58 -11.61
CA LEU A 35 -0.46 5.04 -11.40
C LEU A 35 -0.52 6.17 -10.37
N CYS A 36 0.20 6.02 -9.26
CA CYS A 36 0.24 7.04 -8.21
C CYS A 36 0.91 8.32 -8.71
N CYS A 37 2.00 8.21 -9.46
CA CYS A 37 2.64 9.34 -10.16
C CYS A 37 1.67 10.05 -11.10
N PHE A 38 0.91 9.31 -11.94
CA PHE A 38 -0.08 9.92 -12.82
C PHE A 38 -1.24 10.58 -12.06
N TYR A 39 -1.69 9.98 -10.96
CA TYR A 39 -2.72 10.57 -10.12
C TYR A 39 -2.24 11.91 -9.54
N VAL A 40 -1.02 11.94 -8.99
CA VAL A 40 -0.41 13.18 -8.47
C VAL A 40 -0.17 14.20 -9.60
N ALA A 41 0.23 13.78 -10.79
CA ALA A 41 0.40 14.71 -11.91
C ALA A 41 -0.93 15.30 -12.40
N SER A 42 -2.04 14.56 -12.28
CA SER A 42 -3.35 14.95 -12.83
C SER A 42 -3.94 16.23 -12.21
N TRP A 43 -3.62 16.50 -10.94
CA TRP A 43 -3.97 17.75 -10.25
C TRP A 43 -2.76 18.68 -10.08
N THR A 44 -1.74 18.53 -10.93
CA THR A 44 -0.50 19.33 -10.92
C THR A 44 0.30 19.28 -9.61
N GLY A 45 0.24 18.16 -8.88
CA GLY A 45 0.89 18.02 -7.59
C GLY A 45 2.40 17.92 -7.75
N VAL A 46 3.15 18.66 -6.93
CA VAL A 46 4.61 18.56 -6.85
C VAL A 46 4.98 18.15 -5.44
N ILE A 47 5.50 16.94 -5.29
CA ILE A 47 5.87 16.42 -3.98
C ILE A 47 7.38 16.58 -3.79
N LYS A 48 7.75 17.24 -2.70
CA LYS A 48 9.15 17.43 -2.30
C LYS A 48 9.49 16.49 -1.16
N TYR A 49 10.46 15.61 -1.41
CA TYR A 49 10.97 14.66 -0.42
C TYR A 49 12.19 15.23 0.30
N HIS A 50 12.29 14.93 1.58
CA HIS A 50 13.43 15.32 2.41
C HIS A 50 13.96 14.08 3.11
N GLY A 51 15.28 13.88 3.07
CA GLY A 51 15.95 12.71 3.65
C GLY A 51 16.12 11.55 2.66
N PRO A 52 16.68 10.42 3.13
CA PRO A 52 16.91 9.25 2.31
C PRO A 52 15.61 8.55 1.94
N LEU A 53 15.59 7.92 0.77
CA LEU A 53 14.48 7.06 0.37
C LEU A 53 14.36 5.84 1.30
N PRO A 54 13.15 5.31 1.51
CA PRO A 54 12.92 4.09 2.28
C PRO A 54 13.78 2.93 1.73
N SER A 55 14.57 2.31 2.60
CA SER A 55 15.37 1.15 2.22
C SER A 55 14.56 -0.14 2.28
N LEU A 56 14.74 -1.02 1.29
CA LEU A 56 14.27 -2.40 1.34
C LEU A 56 15.20 -3.22 2.23
N ARG A 57 14.92 -3.29 3.54
CA ARG A 57 15.64 -4.18 4.47
C ARG A 57 14.64 -4.97 5.31
N PRO A 58 14.96 -6.22 5.67
CA PRO A 58 14.12 -6.99 6.57
C PRO A 58 14.07 -6.32 7.95
N ASN A 59 13.01 -6.62 8.69
CA ASN A 59 12.75 -6.15 10.06
C ASN A 59 12.63 -4.63 10.19
N GLN A 60 12.16 -3.95 9.14
CA GLN A 60 11.86 -2.51 9.16
C GLN A 60 10.37 -2.23 9.01
N VAL A 61 9.90 -1.24 9.76
CA VAL A 61 8.53 -0.72 9.70
C VAL A 61 8.58 0.78 9.59
N PHE A 62 7.88 1.32 8.59
CA PHE A 62 7.68 2.74 8.38
C PHE A 62 6.36 3.15 9.03
N VAL A 63 6.35 4.33 9.63
CA VAL A 63 5.21 4.87 10.35
C VAL A 63 4.95 6.28 9.85
N ALA A 64 3.71 6.56 9.48
CA ALA A 64 3.27 7.89 9.07
C ALA A 64 1.93 8.26 9.74
N ASN A 65 1.70 9.55 9.92
CA ASN A 65 0.38 10.08 10.29
C ASN A 65 -0.61 9.86 9.12
N HIS A 66 -1.90 9.73 9.43
CA HIS A 66 -2.94 9.53 8.41
C HIS A 66 -3.92 10.68 8.40
N THR A 67 -3.70 11.64 7.52
CA THR A 67 -4.57 12.80 7.37
C THR A 67 -5.71 12.57 6.38
N SER A 68 -5.48 11.75 5.35
CA SER A 68 -6.44 11.57 4.26
C SER A 68 -6.19 10.31 3.44
N MET A 69 -7.19 9.88 2.66
CA MET A 69 -7.07 8.71 1.77
C MET A 69 -5.95 8.87 0.72
N ILE A 70 -5.55 10.10 0.38
CA ILE A 70 -4.52 10.37 -0.62
C ILE A 70 -3.09 10.17 -0.07
N ASP A 71 -2.92 10.03 1.24
CA ASP A 71 -1.60 9.82 1.87
C ASP A 71 -0.93 8.56 1.31
N PHE A 72 -1.72 7.50 1.07
CA PHE A 72 -1.24 6.29 0.42
C PHE A 72 -0.67 6.59 -0.97
N ILE A 73 -1.41 7.35 -1.79
CA ILE A 73 -1.00 7.70 -3.15
C ILE A 73 0.29 8.55 -3.14
N ILE A 74 0.40 9.49 -2.20
CA ILE A 74 1.57 10.37 -2.05
C ILE A 74 2.85 9.58 -1.71
N LEU A 75 2.72 8.54 -0.89
CA LEU A 75 3.86 7.70 -0.47
C LEU A 75 4.19 6.63 -1.51
N GLU A 76 3.17 5.99 -2.08
CA GLU A 76 3.31 4.93 -3.09
C GLU A 76 3.94 5.44 -4.40
N GLN A 77 3.78 6.74 -4.71
CA GLN A 77 4.42 7.34 -5.88
C GLN A 77 5.96 7.46 -5.79
N VAL A 78 6.56 7.12 -4.65
CA VAL A 78 8.03 7.11 -4.46
C VAL A 78 8.57 5.74 -4.18
N THR A 79 7.84 4.98 -3.38
CA THR A 79 8.26 3.65 -2.99
C THR A 79 7.01 2.80 -2.82
N PRO A 80 6.98 1.61 -3.42
CA PRO A 80 5.83 0.73 -3.25
C PRO A 80 5.82 0.19 -1.82
N PHE A 81 4.86 0.62 -1.01
CA PHE A 81 4.71 0.21 0.38
C PHE A 81 3.66 -0.89 0.51
N ALA A 82 3.95 -1.86 1.36
CA ALA A 82 2.92 -2.74 1.89
C ALA A 82 2.18 -1.99 3.01
N VAL A 83 0.88 -1.74 2.85
CA VAL A 83 0.07 -1.04 3.87
C VAL A 83 -0.95 -1.96 4.51
N THR A 84 -1.27 -1.69 5.77
CA THR A 84 -2.41 -2.30 6.45
C THR A 84 -3.68 -1.53 6.14
N MET A 85 -4.73 -2.20 5.63
CA MET A 85 -5.99 -1.52 5.30
C MET A 85 -7.22 -2.30 5.79
N GLN A 86 -8.27 -1.59 6.19
CA GLN A 86 -9.53 -2.22 6.53
C GLN A 86 -10.20 -2.77 5.27
N LYS A 87 -10.79 -3.97 5.34
CA LYS A 87 -11.61 -4.48 4.24
C LYS A 87 -12.84 -3.60 4.03
N HIS A 88 -12.98 -3.07 2.83
CA HIS A 88 -14.19 -2.37 2.40
C HIS A 88 -15.14 -3.34 1.66
N PRO A 89 -16.47 -3.19 1.77
CA PRO A 89 -17.43 -4.00 1.02
C PRO A 89 -17.60 -3.49 -0.42
N GLY A 90 -18.26 -4.30 -1.25
CA GLY A 90 -18.64 -3.94 -2.62
C GLY A 90 -17.47 -3.88 -3.61
N TRP A 91 -17.68 -3.19 -4.73
CA TRP A 91 -16.71 -3.11 -5.82
C TRP A 91 -15.39 -2.42 -5.41
N VAL A 92 -15.46 -1.47 -4.47
CA VAL A 92 -14.27 -0.81 -3.89
C VAL A 92 -13.39 -1.83 -3.17
N GLY A 93 -13.97 -2.75 -2.41
CA GLY A 93 -13.25 -3.84 -1.76
C GLY A 93 -12.56 -4.78 -2.73
N VAL A 94 -13.20 -5.11 -3.85
CA VAL A 94 -12.61 -5.95 -4.90
C VAL A 94 -11.38 -5.27 -5.51
N LEU A 95 -11.51 -3.99 -5.87
CA LEU A 95 -10.42 -3.20 -6.42
C LEU A 95 -9.27 -3.05 -5.41
N GLN A 96 -9.60 -2.73 -4.17
CA GLN A 96 -8.65 -2.60 -3.07
C GLN A 96 -7.88 -3.90 -2.85
N ASN A 97 -8.55 -5.05 -2.74
CA ASN A 97 -7.88 -6.33 -2.54
C ASN A 97 -6.92 -6.62 -3.70
N PHE A 98 -7.34 -6.32 -4.94
CA PHE A 98 -6.52 -6.58 -6.12
C PHE A 98 -5.25 -5.72 -6.16
N ILE A 99 -5.33 -4.44 -5.80
CA ILE A 99 -4.16 -3.54 -5.72
C ILE A 99 -3.28 -3.90 -4.51
N LEU A 100 -3.89 -4.07 -3.33
CA LEU A 100 -3.16 -4.39 -2.11
C LEU A 100 -2.42 -5.73 -2.22
N GLU A 101 -3.03 -6.76 -2.80
CA GLU A 101 -2.37 -8.05 -3.00
C GLU A 101 -1.07 -7.92 -3.82
N THR A 102 -1.04 -7.01 -4.79
CA THR A 102 0.17 -6.81 -5.61
C THR A 102 1.32 -6.09 -4.90
N VAL A 103 1.00 -5.19 -3.97
CA VAL A 103 2.01 -4.50 -3.15
C VAL A 103 2.33 -5.25 -1.86
N GLY A 104 1.63 -6.36 -1.58
CA GLY A 104 1.77 -7.12 -0.34
C GLY A 104 1.05 -6.49 0.85
N GLY A 105 0.00 -5.71 0.60
CA GLY A 105 -0.83 -5.09 1.61
C GLY A 105 -1.58 -6.12 2.46
N ILE A 106 -1.74 -5.79 3.74
CA ILE A 106 -2.34 -6.68 4.74
C ILE A 106 -3.73 -6.15 5.09
N CYS A 107 -4.76 -6.84 4.60
CA CYS A 107 -6.15 -6.47 4.89
C CYS A 107 -6.62 -7.03 6.23
N PHE A 108 -7.33 -6.22 7.03
CA PHE A 108 -7.90 -6.61 8.32
C PHE A 108 -9.38 -6.20 8.45
N ASN A 109 -10.09 -6.85 9.36
CA ASN A 109 -11.47 -6.62 9.72
C ASN A 109 -11.56 -6.14 11.18
N ARG A 110 -11.98 -4.88 11.38
CA ARG A 110 -12.03 -4.25 12.72
C ARG A 110 -13.02 -4.91 13.68
N GLY A 111 -14.01 -5.63 13.17
CA GLY A 111 -15.07 -6.25 13.97
C GLY A 111 -14.68 -7.57 14.63
N GLU A 112 -13.53 -8.16 14.30
CA GLU A 112 -13.20 -9.52 14.66
C GLU A 112 -12.00 -9.55 15.61
N VAL A 113 -12.25 -9.86 16.89
CA VAL A 113 -11.22 -9.79 17.96
C VAL A 113 -10.04 -10.74 17.69
N LYS A 114 -10.30 -11.90 17.07
CA LYS A 114 -9.26 -12.86 16.64
C LYS A 114 -8.39 -12.34 15.51
N ASP A 115 -8.83 -11.32 14.77
CA ASP A 115 -8.10 -10.79 13.63
C ASP A 115 -6.88 -9.97 14.07
N ARG A 116 -6.84 -9.45 15.30
CA ARG A 116 -5.67 -8.70 15.82
C ARG A 116 -4.42 -9.59 15.94
N GLU A 117 -4.56 -10.79 16.50
CA GLU A 117 -3.44 -11.73 16.65
C GLU A 117 -2.96 -12.21 15.28
N VAL A 118 -3.89 -12.57 14.39
CA VAL A 118 -3.59 -13.01 13.02
C VAL A 118 -2.91 -11.90 12.21
N VAL A 119 -3.34 -10.65 12.35
CA VAL A 119 -2.71 -9.50 11.69
C VAL A 119 -1.32 -9.26 12.26
N GLY A 120 -1.15 -9.35 13.59
CA GLY A 120 0.16 -9.26 14.24
C GLY A 120 1.15 -10.29 13.70
N GLU A 121 0.72 -11.54 13.55
CA GLU A 121 1.54 -12.61 12.97
C GLU A 121 1.85 -12.35 11.49
N LYS A 122 0.86 -11.92 10.68
CA LYS A 122 1.10 -11.55 9.27
C LYS A 122 2.08 -10.41 9.12
N LEU A 123 1.98 -9.38 9.97
CA LEU A 123 2.91 -8.25 9.97
C LEU A 123 4.33 -8.73 10.30
N LYS A 124 4.48 -9.58 11.32
CA LYS A 124 5.76 -10.18 11.70
C LYS A 124 6.36 -10.99 10.54
N ASN A 125 5.58 -11.90 9.96
CA ASN A 125 6.02 -12.72 8.84
C ASN A 125 6.37 -11.88 7.61
N HIS A 126 5.66 -10.77 7.38
CA HIS A 126 5.93 -9.85 6.27
C HIS A 126 7.27 -9.14 6.45
N VAL A 127 7.56 -8.60 7.63
CA VAL A 127 8.82 -7.86 7.86
C VAL A 127 10.05 -8.76 7.83
N GLU A 128 9.92 -10.04 8.12
CA GLU A 128 11.02 -11.02 8.05
C GLU A 128 11.46 -11.29 6.59
N GLY A 129 10.60 -11.07 5.60
CA GLY A 129 10.90 -11.32 4.19
C GLY A 129 11.79 -10.23 3.56
N SER A 130 12.94 -10.63 3.01
CA SER A 130 13.90 -9.70 2.39
C SER A 130 13.44 -9.09 1.06
N ASP A 131 12.52 -9.75 0.36
CA ASP A 131 12.01 -9.33 -0.97
C ASP A 131 10.66 -8.59 -0.89
N ASN A 132 10.14 -8.44 0.32
CA ASN A 132 8.86 -7.78 0.56
C ASN A 132 8.99 -6.26 0.43
N ASN A 133 7.90 -5.62 0.05
CA ASN A 133 7.82 -4.17 0.07
C ASN A 133 7.92 -3.65 1.51
N PRO A 134 8.48 -2.45 1.74
CA PRO A 134 8.59 -1.90 3.08
C PRO A 134 7.20 -1.77 3.69
N LEU A 135 7.06 -2.22 4.94
CA LEU A 135 5.78 -2.15 5.64
C LEU A 135 5.54 -0.72 6.11
N LEU A 136 4.41 -0.15 5.77
CA LEU A 136 3.95 1.16 6.22
C LEU A 136 2.69 1.02 7.08
N ILE A 137 2.75 1.57 8.29
CA ILE A 137 1.66 1.56 9.25
C ILE A 137 1.18 2.99 9.53
N PHE A 138 -0.14 3.15 9.48
CA PHE A 138 -0.84 4.33 9.93
C PHE A 138 -1.47 4.05 11.31
N PRO A 139 -0.80 4.38 12.42
CA PRO A 139 -1.16 3.90 13.75
C PRO A 139 -2.46 4.48 14.29
N GLU A 140 -2.92 5.59 13.71
CA GLU A 140 -4.21 6.23 14.02
C GLU A 140 -5.39 5.33 13.61
N GLY A 141 -5.21 4.52 12.57
CA GLY A 141 -6.24 3.63 12.05
C GLY A 141 -7.46 4.35 11.47
N THR A 142 -7.47 5.67 11.34
CA THR A 142 -8.52 6.46 10.67
C THR A 142 -7.88 7.73 10.14
N CYS A 143 -8.47 8.38 9.14
CA CYS A 143 -8.00 9.72 8.75
C CYS A 143 -8.30 10.70 9.89
N VAL A 144 -7.31 11.48 10.32
CA VAL A 144 -7.43 12.46 11.40
C VAL A 144 -7.00 13.83 10.89
N ASN A 145 -7.66 14.89 11.36
CA ASN A 145 -7.19 16.23 11.05
C ASN A 145 -5.94 16.50 11.90
N ASN A 146 -4.80 16.83 11.26
CA ASN A 146 -3.46 17.02 11.85
C ASN A 146 -3.36 18.12 12.93
N GLN A 147 -4.48 18.67 13.42
CA GLN A 147 -4.51 19.55 14.59
C GLN A 147 -4.20 18.80 15.90
N TYR A 148 -4.36 17.47 15.94
CA TYR A 148 -4.05 16.66 17.12
C TYR A 148 -3.48 15.29 16.69
N SER A 149 -2.29 14.94 17.18
CA SER A 149 -1.78 13.56 17.07
C SER A 149 -2.61 12.66 17.98
N VAL A 150 -3.22 11.62 17.43
CA VAL A 150 -4.05 10.71 18.23
C VAL A 150 -3.17 9.69 18.91
N MET A 151 -3.47 9.39 20.18
CA MET A 151 -2.75 8.39 20.96
C MET A 151 -2.79 7.03 20.24
N PHE A 152 -1.63 6.38 20.12
CA PHE A 152 -1.52 5.06 19.52
C PHE A 152 -2.48 4.09 20.21
N LYS A 153 -3.30 3.40 19.41
CA LYS A 153 -4.16 2.34 19.93
C LYS A 153 -3.27 1.14 20.29
N LYS A 154 -3.44 0.65 21.52
CA LYS A 154 -2.86 -0.59 22.02
C LYS A 154 -3.55 -1.82 21.44
#